data_AF-A0A398BDX3-F1
#
_entry.id   AF-A0A398BDX3-F1
#
_cell.length_a   1.000
_cell.length_b   1.000
_cell.length_c   1.000
_cell.angle_alpha   90.00
_cell.angle_beta   90.00
_cell.angle_gamma   90.00
#
_symmetry.space_group_name_H-M   'P 1'
#
loop_
_entity.id
_entity.type
_entity.pdbx_description
1 polymer ?
#
loop_
_entity_poly.entity_id
_entity_poly.type
_entity_poly.pdbx_seq_one_letter_code
_entity_poly.pdbx_strand_id
1 'polypeptide(L)'
;MNQSFLLTPGVLGNVIGLNASMGEILGWSIIAFAVAAGLLFPLRKWGRPVLRRIVGKTKAAKAYRNSQKIHIPFGILAVVAAVSHGTIMYIIEGELTGREWVGLTGVIAILLAIVLGAKISQKRDKTKKQVHMAIFTTAAVLIVTHIGMTP
;
A
#
# COMPACT_ATOMS: atom_id res chain seq x y z
N MET A 1 -36.39 -23.39 -0.20
CA MET A 1 -35.41 -22.38 -0.65
C MET A 1 -34.03 -22.81 -0.19
N ASN A 2 -33.11 -23.06 -1.11
CA ASN A 2 -31.75 -23.52 -0.81
C ASN A 2 -30.92 -22.37 -0.21
N GLN A 3 -30.51 -22.51 1.06
CA GLN A 3 -29.66 -21.51 1.73
C GLN A 3 -28.28 -21.33 1.07
N SER A 4 -27.85 -22.28 0.24
CA SER A 4 -26.60 -22.20 -0.53
C SER A 4 -26.58 -21.10 -1.60
N PHE A 5 -27.74 -20.63 -2.06
CA PHE A 5 -27.82 -19.54 -3.04
C PHE A 5 -27.45 -18.16 -2.46
N LEU A 6 -27.69 -17.96 -1.15
CA LEU A 6 -27.41 -16.71 -0.45
C LEU A 6 -25.92 -16.53 -0.07
N LEU A 7 -25.09 -17.56 -0.27
CA LEU A 7 -23.67 -17.55 0.10
C LEU A 7 -22.73 -17.37 -1.10
N THR A 8 -23.26 -17.18 -2.31
CA THR A 8 -22.40 -16.83 -3.45
C THR A 8 -21.88 -15.40 -3.26
N PRO A 9 -20.58 -15.13 -3.47
CA PRO A 9 -19.99 -13.84 -3.15
C PRO A 9 -20.77 -12.64 -3.73
N GLY A 10 -21.18 -12.71 -5.01
CA GLY A 10 -21.91 -11.63 -5.67
C GLY A 10 -23.32 -11.37 -5.10
N VAL A 11 -24.01 -12.40 -4.59
CA VAL A 11 -25.29 -12.22 -3.88
C VAL A 11 -25.02 -11.60 -2.50
N LEU A 12 -23.93 -11.98 -1.84
CA LEU A 12 -23.55 -11.46 -0.54
C LEU A 12 -23.28 -9.94 -0.61
N GLY A 13 -22.51 -9.49 -1.61
CA GLY A 13 -22.17 -8.08 -1.82
C GLY A 13 -23.41 -7.16 -1.93
N ASN A 14 -24.40 -7.58 -2.73
CA ASN A 14 -25.67 -6.85 -2.86
C ASN A 14 -26.48 -6.80 -1.55
N VAL A 15 -26.45 -7.88 -0.75
CA VAL A 15 -27.17 -7.96 0.54
C VAL A 15 -26.56 -7.03 1.60
N ILE A 16 -25.25 -6.87 1.61
CA ILE A 16 -24.54 -5.99 2.58
C ILE A 16 -24.27 -4.57 2.05
N GLY A 17 -24.82 -4.22 0.88
CA GLY A 17 -24.72 -2.87 0.30
C GLY A 17 -23.34 -2.50 -0.23
N LEU A 18 -22.47 -3.47 -0.51
CA LEU A 18 -21.19 -3.24 -1.17
C LEU A 18 -21.41 -3.00 -2.67
N ASN A 19 -20.78 -1.96 -3.20
CA ASN A 19 -20.83 -1.64 -4.62
C ASN A 19 -19.44 -1.31 -5.18
N ALA A 20 -19.35 -1.26 -6.51
CA ALA A 20 -18.10 -0.99 -7.21
C ALA A 20 -17.47 0.36 -6.81
N SER A 21 -18.29 1.38 -6.51
CA SER A 21 -17.82 2.70 -6.08
C SER A 21 -17.08 2.65 -4.75
N MET A 22 -17.48 1.80 -3.81
CA MET A 22 -16.73 1.57 -2.57
C MET A 22 -15.37 0.93 -2.86
N GLY A 23 -15.33 -0.04 -3.79
CA GLY A 23 -14.09 -0.64 -4.27
C GLY A 23 -13.14 0.38 -4.88
N GLU A 24 -13.66 1.28 -5.73
CA GLU A 24 -12.89 2.34 -6.40
C GLU A 24 -12.32 3.37 -5.40
N ILE A 25 -13.13 3.84 -4.46
CA ILE A 25 -12.68 4.76 -3.40
C ILE A 25 -11.55 4.15 -2.58
N LEU A 26 -11.68 2.86 -2.23
CA LEU A 26 -10.60 2.16 -1.54
C LEU A 26 -9.35 2.04 -2.42
N GLY A 27 -9.52 1.74 -3.71
CA GLY A 27 -8.45 1.74 -4.72
C GLY A 27 -7.62 3.02 -4.68
N TRP A 28 -8.28 4.18 -4.78
CA TRP A 28 -7.62 5.48 -4.71
C TRP A 28 -7.00 5.79 -3.35
N SER A 29 -7.64 5.37 -2.25
CA SER A 29 -7.11 5.56 -0.91
C SER A 29 -5.78 4.82 -0.69
N ILE A 30 -5.62 3.62 -1.28
CA ILE A 30 -4.36 2.87 -1.25
C ILE A 30 -3.25 3.68 -1.90
N ILE A 31 -3.51 4.24 -3.09
CA ILE A 31 -2.54 5.07 -3.82
C ILE A 31 -2.17 6.29 -2.97
N ALA A 32 -3.16 7.00 -2.42
CA ALA A 32 -2.91 8.18 -1.59
C ALA A 32 -2.02 7.87 -0.37
N PHE A 33 -2.32 6.80 0.37
CA PHE A 33 -1.52 6.39 1.52
C PHE A 33 -0.14 5.87 1.13
N ALA A 34 -0.04 5.09 0.05
CA ALA A 34 1.23 4.57 -0.45
C ALA A 34 2.15 5.69 -0.95
N VAL A 35 1.60 6.71 -1.62
CA VAL A 35 2.33 7.91 -2.04
C VAL A 35 2.76 8.72 -0.82
N ALA A 36 1.87 8.94 0.15
CA ALA A 36 2.22 9.63 1.40
C ALA A 36 3.35 8.91 2.15
N ALA A 37 3.33 7.58 2.20
CA ALA A 37 4.41 6.78 2.76
C ALA A 37 5.69 6.88 1.91
N GLY A 38 5.60 6.66 0.60
CA GLY A 38 6.74 6.57 -0.32
C GLY A 38 7.49 7.89 -0.53
N LEU A 39 6.78 9.02 -0.66
CA LEU A 39 7.38 10.34 -0.91
C LEU A 39 8.26 10.84 0.24
N LEU A 40 8.09 10.31 1.45
CA LEU A 40 8.93 10.66 2.59
C LEU A 40 10.41 10.33 2.35
N PHE A 41 10.72 9.35 1.49
CA PHE A 41 12.10 8.95 1.19
C PHE A 41 12.85 9.89 0.22
N PRO A 42 12.34 10.22 -0.98
CA PRO A 42 12.96 11.21 -1.86
C PRO A 42 12.98 12.61 -1.21
N LEU A 43 11.91 12.99 -0.49
CA LEU A 43 11.88 14.25 0.28
C LEU A 43 12.97 14.30 1.35
N ARG A 44 13.37 13.14 1.89
CA ARG A 44 14.50 13.03 2.82
C ARG A 44 15.85 13.14 2.12
N LYS A 45 16.03 12.53 0.96
CA LYS A 45 17.31 12.56 0.24
C LYS A 45 17.58 13.94 -0.36
N TRP A 46 16.58 14.52 -1.02
CA TRP A 46 16.71 15.77 -1.77
C TRP A 46 16.25 17.01 -1.00
N GLY A 47 15.28 16.87 -0.09
CA GLY A 47 14.84 17.99 0.74
C GLY A 47 15.83 18.36 1.85
N ARG A 48 16.76 17.47 2.23
CA ARG A 48 17.67 17.69 3.38
C ARG A 48 18.60 18.89 3.23
N PRO A 49 19.27 19.11 2.10
CA PRO A 49 20.06 20.32 1.88
C PRO A 49 19.20 21.58 1.94
N VAL A 50 18.03 21.55 1.30
CA VAL A 50 17.09 22.70 1.22
C VAL A 50 16.54 23.05 2.61
N LEU A 51 15.99 22.07 3.31
CA LEU A 51 15.40 22.25 4.63
C LEU A 51 16.44 22.73 5.65
N ARG A 52 17.70 22.25 5.55
CA ARG A 52 18.80 22.73 6.40
C ARG A 52 19.13 24.20 6.19
N ARG A 53 19.00 24.72 4.96
CA ARG A 53 19.22 26.14 4.65
C ARG A 53 18.11 27.02 5.23
N ILE A 54 16.87 26.54 5.22
CA ILE A 54 15.70 27.32 5.66
C ILE A 54 15.56 27.33 7.19
N VAL A 55 15.59 26.16 7.83
CA VAL A 55 15.25 26.03 9.27
C VAL A 55 16.46 25.67 10.16
N GLY A 56 17.64 25.49 9.58
CA GLY A 56 18.85 25.08 10.30
C GLY A 56 18.95 23.57 10.57
N LYS A 57 20.14 23.11 10.96
CA LYS A 57 20.46 21.67 11.08
C LYS A 57 19.56 20.93 12.08
N THR A 58 19.30 21.52 13.24
CA THR A 58 18.57 20.87 14.35
C THR A 58 17.08 20.72 14.05
N LYS A 59 16.42 21.79 13.56
CA LYS A 59 15.00 21.74 13.17
C LYS A 59 14.79 20.80 11.97
N ALA A 60 15.70 20.82 10.98
CA ALA A 60 15.67 19.88 9.88
C ALA A 60 15.78 18.42 10.38
N ALA A 61 16.72 18.13 11.29
CA ALA A 61 16.85 16.80 11.88
C ALA A 61 15.60 16.34 12.64
N LYS A 62 14.92 17.25 13.37
CA LYS A 62 13.65 16.97 14.06
C LYS A 62 12.54 16.65 13.05
N ALA A 63 12.39 17.46 12.01
CA ALA A 63 11.42 17.23 10.93
C ALA A 63 11.62 15.86 10.28
N TYR A 64 12.86 15.45 10.02
CA TYR A 64 13.15 14.11 9.48
C TYR A 64 12.81 12.97 10.42
N ARG A 65 13.03 13.12 11.73
CA ARG A 65 12.62 12.07 12.68
C ARG A 65 11.10 11.94 12.73
N ASN A 66 10.37 13.06 12.68
CA ASN A 66 8.91 13.05 12.65
C ASN A 66 8.39 12.41 11.35
N SER A 67 9.01 12.73 10.21
CA SER A 67 8.63 12.15 8.91
C SER A 67 8.78 10.61 8.91
N GLN A 68 9.81 10.07 9.58
CA GLN A 68 9.96 8.61 9.74
C GLN A 68 8.87 7.98 10.61
N LYS A 69 8.39 8.69 11.65
CA LYS A 69 7.30 8.20 12.50
C LYS A 69 5.97 8.15 11.75
N ILE A 70 5.77 9.10 10.82
CA ILE A 70 4.54 9.23 10.03
C ILE A 70 4.51 8.24 8.84
N HIS A 71 5.68 7.81 8.33
CA HIS A 71 5.76 6.81 7.25
C HIS A 71 5.07 5.48 7.60
N ILE A 72 5.29 4.98 8.83
CA ILE A 72 4.77 3.69 9.28
C ILE A 72 3.23 3.64 9.29
N PRO A 73 2.51 4.57 9.95
CA PRO A 73 1.04 4.52 9.97
C PRO A 73 0.44 4.66 8.56
N PHE A 74 1.00 5.50 7.68
CA PHE A 74 0.53 5.57 6.29
C PHE A 74 0.74 4.25 5.53
N GLY A 75 1.88 3.57 5.74
CA GLY A 75 2.11 2.24 5.16
C GLY A 75 1.10 1.19 5.67
N ILE A 76 0.78 1.23 6.96
CA ILE A 76 -0.25 0.33 7.56
C ILE A 76 -1.63 0.63 6.96
N LEU A 77 -2.02 1.90 6.88
CA LEU A 77 -3.30 2.30 6.28
C LEU A 77 -3.41 1.88 4.82
N ALA A 78 -2.32 1.99 4.04
CA ALA A 78 -2.29 1.51 2.66
C ALA A 78 -2.54 0.00 2.57
N VAL A 79 -1.95 -0.81 3.46
CA VAL A 79 -2.16 -2.26 3.48
C VAL A 79 -3.57 -2.62 3.92
N VAL A 80 -4.09 -1.99 4.96
CA VAL A 80 -5.47 -2.23 5.42
C VAL A 80 -6.44 -1.93 4.28
N ALA A 81 -6.29 -0.76 3.62
CA ALA A 81 -7.10 -0.41 2.46
C ALA A 81 -6.95 -1.40 1.31
N ALA A 82 -5.75 -1.92 1.04
CA ALA A 82 -5.49 -2.88 -0.03
C ALA A 82 -6.13 -4.25 0.23
N VAL A 83 -6.04 -4.75 1.46
CA VAL A 83 -6.69 -6.00 1.86
C VAL A 83 -8.22 -5.84 1.81
N SER A 84 -8.75 -4.71 2.30
CA SER A 84 -10.18 -4.40 2.23
C SER A 84 -10.67 -4.29 0.78
N HIS A 85 -9.94 -3.57 -0.08
CA HIS A 85 -10.24 -3.46 -1.51
C HIS A 85 -10.30 -4.84 -2.18
N GLY A 86 -9.24 -5.65 -2.05
CA GLY A 86 -9.21 -6.98 -2.66
C GLY A 86 -10.31 -7.91 -2.13
N THR A 87 -10.63 -7.83 -0.83
CA THR A 87 -11.71 -8.61 -0.23
C THR A 87 -13.08 -8.19 -0.77
N ILE A 88 -13.36 -6.88 -0.83
CA ILE A 88 -14.62 -6.35 -1.36
C ILE A 88 -14.77 -6.69 -2.83
N MET A 89 -13.72 -6.53 -3.64
CA MET A 89 -13.76 -6.86 -5.06
C MET A 89 -13.97 -8.36 -5.28
N TYR A 90 -13.31 -9.23 -4.49
CA TYR A 90 -13.57 -10.67 -4.55
C TYR A 90 -15.02 -11.02 -4.16
N ILE A 91 -15.59 -10.32 -3.17
CA ILE A 91 -17.00 -10.50 -2.82
C ILE A 91 -17.89 -10.07 -4.00
N ILE A 92 -17.65 -8.91 -4.61
CA ILE A 92 -18.49 -8.39 -5.70
C ILE A 92 -18.37 -9.24 -6.98
N GLU A 93 -17.15 -9.55 -7.41
CA GLU A 93 -16.87 -10.21 -8.69
C GLU A 93 -17.01 -11.74 -8.60
N GLY A 94 -16.78 -12.32 -7.42
CA GLY A 94 -16.97 -13.75 -7.16
C GLY A 94 -15.91 -14.67 -7.77
N GLU A 95 -14.91 -14.13 -8.45
CA GLU A 95 -13.80 -14.88 -9.05
C GLU A 95 -12.48 -14.10 -9.01
N LEU A 96 -11.37 -14.81 -9.22
CA LEU A 96 -10.03 -14.22 -9.37
C LEU A 96 -9.52 -14.51 -10.78
N THR A 97 -9.50 -13.51 -11.63
CA THR A 97 -8.89 -13.55 -12.97
C THR A 97 -7.42 -13.14 -12.90
N GLY A 98 -6.73 -13.15 -14.05
CA GLY A 98 -5.33 -12.73 -14.13
C GLY A 98 -5.08 -11.32 -13.58
N ARG A 99 -6.05 -10.40 -13.70
CA ARG A 99 -5.96 -9.04 -13.17
C ARG A 99 -5.87 -9.04 -11.64
N GLU A 100 -6.73 -9.79 -10.96
CA GLU A 100 -6.75 -9.87 -9.50
C GLU A 100 -5.49 -10.56 -8.96
N TRP A 101 -4.96 -11.57 -9.67
CA TRP A 101 -3.70 -12.22 -9.31
C TRP A 101 -2.49 -11.26 -9.33
N VAL A 102 -2.43 -10.34 -10.30
CA VAL A 102 -1.39 -9.29 -10.34
C VAL A 102 -1.51 -8.37 -9.13
N GLY A 103 -2.73 -7.93 -8.81
CA GLY A 103 -3.00 -7.09 -7.63
C GLY A 103 -2.61 -7.78 -6.32
N LEU A 104 -3.02 -9.05 -6.14
CA LEU A 104 -2.70 -9.86 -4.97
C LEU A 104 -1.19 -10.07 -4.80
N THR A 105 -0.47 -10.36 -5.90
CA THR A 105 1.00 -10.50 -5.88
C THR A 105 1.67 -9.20 -5.45
N GLY A 106 1.16 -8.05 -5.89
CA GLY A 106 1.59 -6.73 -5.43
C GLY A 106 1.41 -6.54 -3.91
N VAL A 107 0.24 -6.92 -3.37
CA VAL A 107 -0.03 -6.85 -1.92
C VAL A 107 0.92 -7.77 -1.14
N ILE A 108 1.15 -9.00 -1.58
CA ILE A 108 2.10 -9.93 -0.96
C ILE A 108 3.51 -9.33 -0.92
N ALA A 109 3.96 -8.71 -2.02
CA ALA A 109 5.25 -8.04 -2.06
C ALA A 109 5.33 -6.89 -1.04
N ILE A 110 4.27 -6.10 -0.85
CA ILE A 110 4.23 -5.06 0.21
C ILE A 110 4.35 -5.69 1.59
N LEU A 111 3.63 -6.77 1.88
CA LEU A 111 3.70 -7.46 3.17
C LEU A 111 5.13 -7.95 3.46
N LEU A 112 5.81 -8.52 2.46
CA LEU A 112 7.23 -8.88 2.57
C LEU A 112 8.13 -7.67 2.82
N ALA A 113 7.87 -6.55 2.14
CA ALA A 113 8.60 -5.31 2.37
C ALA A 113 8.42 -4.80 3.81
N ILE A 114 7.23 -4.91 4.40
CA ILE A 114 6.94 -4.53 5.79
C ILE A 114 7.73 -5.38 6.77
N VAL A 115 7.70 -6.71 6.61
CA VAL A 115 8.45 -7.64 7.48
C VAL A 115 9.95 -7.32 7.42
N LEU A 116 10.48 -7.06 6.22
CA LEU A 116 11.89 -6.69 6.07
C LEU A 116 12.18 -5.30 6.66
N GLY A 117 11.27 -4.34 6.51
CA GLY A 117 11.34 -3.00 7.10
C GLY A 117 11.43 -3.04 8.62
N ALA A 118 10.64 -3.89 9.26
CA ALA A 118 10.70 -4.13 10.70
C ALA A 118 12.09 -4.66 11.12
N LYS A 119 12.65 -5.62 10.38
CA LYS A 119 14.02 -6.14 10.65
C LYS A 119 15.12 -5.07 10.46
N ILE A 120 14.98 -4.17 9.49
CA ILE A 120 15.93 -3.05 9.28
C ILE A 120 15.88 -2.05 10.44
N SER A 121 14.72 -1.88 11.07
CA SER A 121 14.56 -0.95 12.19
C SER A 121 15.40 -1.36 13.42
N GLN A 122 15.63 -2.67 13.61
CA GLN A 122 16.43 -3.23 14.70
C GLN A 122 17.94 -3.11 14.45
N LYS A 123 18.41 -3.42 13.24
CA LYS A 123 19.83 -3.34 12.87
C LYS A 123 19.99 -2.71 11.49
N ARG A 124 20.74 -1.61 11.43
CA ARG A 124 21.03 -0.92 10.18
C ARG A 124 21.93 -1.77 9.28
N ASP A 125 21.34 -2.29 8.22
CA ASP A 125 22.01 -3.08 7.20
C ASP A 125 21.75 -2.45 5.83
N LYS A 126 22.82 -2.20 5.05
CA LYS A 126 22.70 -1.55 3.73
C LYS A 126 22.07 -2.49 2.70
N THR A 127 22.41 -3.77 2.74
CA THR A 127 21.89 -4.80 1.83
C THR A 127 20.40 -5.00 2.07
N LYS A 128 19.97 -5.16 3.34
CA LYS A 128 18.54 -5.29 3.65
C LYS A 128 17.73 -4.08 3.18
N LYS A 129 18.29 -2.86 3.28
CA LYS A 129 17.65 -1.65 2.76
C LYS A 129 17.50 -1.68 1.25
N GLN A 130 18.53 -2.11 0.51
CA GLN A 130 18.44 -2.24 -0.94
C GLN A 130 17.38 -3.27 -1.34
N VAL A 131 17.35 -4.44 -0.67
CA VAL A 131 16.32 -5.47 -0.90
C VAL A 131 14.92 -4.93 -0.58
N HIS A 132 14.74 -4.23 0.53
CA HIS A 132 13.45 -3.60 0.88
C HIS A 132 12.99 -2.61 -0.19
N MET A 133 13.89 -1.76 -0.69
CA MET A 133 13.58 -0.83 -1.78
C MET A 133 13.25 -1.59 -3.07
N ALA A 134 13.97 -2.65 -3.42
CA ALA A 134 13.72 -3.45 -4.61
C ALA A 134 12.36 -4.16 -4.57
N ILE A 135 11.99 -4.74 -3.42
CA ILE A 135 10.67 -5.34 -3.21
C ILE A 135 9.58 -4.28 -3.35
N PHE A 136 9.77 -3.11 -2.72
CA PHE A 136 8.80 -2.02 -2.81
C PHE A 136 8.63 -1.48 -4.24
N THR A 137 9.74 -1.34 -4.98
CA THR A 137 9.69 -0.95 -6.40
C THR A 137 8.97 -2.00 -7.24
N THR A 138 9.22 -3.29 -6.99
CA THR A 138 8.52 -4.39 -7.68
C THR A 138 7.03 -4.36 -7.38
N ALA A 139 6.65 -4.17 -6.12
CA ALA A 139 5.25 -4.02 -5.72
C ALA A 139 4.59 -2.82 -6.42
N ALA A 140 5.29 -1.68 -6.49
CA ALA A 140 4.77 -0.49 -7.16
C ALA A 140 4.53 -0.74 -8.66
N VAL A 141 5.44 -1.45 -9.34
CA VAL A 141 5.24 -1.84 -10.75
C VAL A 141 4.02 -2.74 -10.90
N LEU A 142 3.88 -3.77 -10.07
CA LEU A 142 2.72 -4.67 -10.10
C LEU A 142 1.40 -3.92 -9.87
N ILE A 143 1.37 -2.96 -8.93
CA ILE A 143 0.18 -2.15 -8.66
C ILE A 143 -0.16 -1.25 -9.85
N VAL A 144 0.83 -0.59 -10.46
CA VAL A 144 0.60 0.23 -11.65
C VAL A 144 0.09 -0.62 -12.81
N THR A 145 0.66 -1.82 -13.00
CA THR A 145 0.18 -2.77 -14.01
C THR A 145 -1.26 -3.20 -13.73
N HIS A 146 -1.58 -3.55 -12.48
CA HIS A 146 -2.94 -3.93 -12.07
C HIS A 146 -3.95 -2.81 -12.38
N ILE A 147 -3.61 -1.55 -12.07
CA ILE A 147 -4.44 -0.39 -12.42
C ILE A 147 -4.54 -0.24 -13.95
N GLY A 148 -3.44 -0.42 -14.69
CA GLY A 148 -3.46 -0.32 -16.16
C GLY A 148 -4.26 -1.42 -16.86
N MET A 149 -4.61 -2.50 -16.15
CA MET A 149 -5.45 -3.60 -16.65
C MET A 149 -6.94 -3.39 -16.37
N THR A 150 -7.34 -2.30 -15.70
CA THR A 150 -8.76 -1.96 -15.55
C THR A 150 -9.31 -1.42 -16.88
N PRO A 151 -10.46 -1.95 -17.37
CA PRO A 151 -11.08 -1.52 -18.62
C PRO A 151 -11.59 -0.08 -18.57
#